data_AF-A0A5K0YAK3-F1
#
_entry.id   AF-A0A5K0YAK3-F1
#
_cell.length_a   1.000
_cell.length_b   1.000
_cell.length_c   1.000
_cell.angle_alpha   90.00
_cell.angle_beta   90.00
_cell.angle_gamma   90.00
#
_symmetry.space_group_name_H-M   'P 1'
#
loop_
_entity.id
_entity.type
_entity.pdbx_description
1 polymer ?
#
loop_
_entity_poly.entity_id
_entity_poly.type
_entity_poly.pdbx_seq_one_letter_code
_entity_poly.pdbx_strand_id
1 'polypeptide(L)'
;SLLAVSQVNGDWQVKDQKLIPYQELAASLLRQFEECQLLHVKREFNPIADGLASLGSTIAFKPGESIRSFEVGRLEQPSFVIPEQ
;
A
#
# COMPACT_ATOMS: atom_id res chain seq x y z
N SER A 1 -1.21 6.77 1.88
CA SER A 1 -2.30 7.55 2.50
C SER A 1 -1.87 7.92 3.90
N LEU A 2 -2.07 9.17 4.34
CA LEU A 2 -1.71 9.58 5.71
C LEU A 2 -2.41 8.72 6.76
N LEU A 3 -3.72 8.52 6.63
CA LEU A 3 -4.52 7.72 7.58
C LEU A 3 -3.97 6.29 7.73
N ALA A 4 -3.76 5.59 6.60
CA ALA A 4 -3.30 4.21 6.63
C ALA A 4 -1.89 4.10 7.23
N VAL A 5 -0.98 5.03 6.86
CA VAL A 5 0.38 5.06 7.42
C VAL A 5 0.33 5.29 8.93
N SER A 6 -0.39 6.32 9.39
CA SER A 6 -0.49 6.63 10.83
C SER A 6 -1.18 5.53 11.63
N GLN A 7 -2.16 4.83 11.05
CA GLN A 7 -2.82 3.72 11.74
C GLN A 7 -1.92 2.49 11.87
N VAL A 8 -1.15 2.15 10.82
CA VAL A 8 -0.25 0.99 10.86
C VAL A 8 0.98 1.28 11.72
N ASN A 9 1.48 2.52 11.72
CA ASN A 9 2.54 2.96 12.64
C ASN A 9 2.09 3.01 14.11
N GLY A 10 0.78 2.96 14.38
CA GLY A 10 0.23 3.06 15.73
C GLY A 10 0.07 4.48 16.24
N ASP A 11 0.37 5.50 15.42
CA ASP A 11 0.15 6.91 15.76
C ASP A 11 -1.34 7.18 16.01
N TRP A 12 -2.21 6.59 15.17
CA TRP A 12 -3.66 6.80 15.21
C TRP A 12 -4.42 5.49 15.43
N GLN A 13 -5.46 5.54 16.25
CA GLN A 13 -6.32 4.38 16.50
C GLN A 13 -7.24 4.06 15.31
N VAL A 14 -7.41 2.77 15.01
CA VAL A 14 -8.42 2.28 14.07
C VAL A 14 -9.74 2.08 14.80
N LYS A 15 -10.77 2.86 14.43
CA LYS A 15 -12.10 2.80 15.06
C LYS A 15 -13.08 1.90 14.31
N ASP A 16 -12.90 1.75 13.01
CA ASP A 16 -13.77 0.88 12.20
C ASP A 16 -13.36 -0.58 12.42
N GLN A 17 -14.29 -1.37 12.98
CA GLN A 17 -14.08 -2.79 13.24
C GLN A 17 -13.74 -3.58 11.98
N LYS A 18 -14.19 -3.14 10.80
CA LYS A 18 -13.87 -3.79 9.52
C LYS A 18 -12.41 -3.58 9.12
N LEU A 19 -11.75 -2.55 9.65
CA LEU A 19 -10.36 -2.19 9.33
C LEU A 19 -9.35 -2.77 10.31
N ILE A 20 -9.77 -3.14 11.52
CA ILE A 20 -8.91 -3.73 12.56
C ILE A 20 -8.11 -4.94 12.01
N PRO A 21 -8.73 -5.93 11.31
CA PRO A 21 -7.97 -7.08 10.82
C PRO A 21 -6.88 -6.71 9.80
N TYR A 22 -7.09 -5.65 9.02
CA TYR A 22 -6.11 -5.20 8.02
C TYR A 22 -4.93 -4.48 8.67
N GLN A 23 -5.17 -3.71 9.73
CA GLN A 23 -4.11 -3.07 10.51
C GLN A 23 -3.22 -4.13 11.18
N GLU A 24 -3.84 -5.13 11.83
CA GLU A 24 -3.12 -6.22 12.48
C GLU A 24 -2.27 -7.02 11.49
N LEU A 25 -2.86 -7.35 10.33
CA LEU A 25 -2.15 -8.05 9.25
C LEU A 25 -0.97 -7.21 8.74
N ALA A 26 -1.18 -5.93 8.43
CA ALA A 26 -0.12 -5.04 7.97
C ALA A 26 1.02 -4.95 8.99
N ALA A 27 0.71 -4.75 10.27
CA ALA A 27 1.72 -4.73 11.34
C ALA A 27 2.46 -6.07 11.46
N SER A 28 1.78 -7.21 11.26
CA SER A 28 2.41 -8.53 11.28
C SER A 28 3.37 -8.76 10.12
N LEU A 29 3.06 -8.23 8.94
CA LEU A 29 3.92 -8.30 7.75
C LEU A 29 5.15 -7.42 7.94
N LEU A 30 4.98 -6.20 8.48
CA LEU A 30 6.10 -5.29 8.73
C LEU A 30 7.13 -5.88 9.71
N ARG A 31 6.68 -6.62 10.72
CA ARG A 31 7.57 -7.31 11.68
C ARG A 31 8.43 -8.41 11.06
N GLN A 32 8.17 -8.81 9.80
CA GLN A 32 9.00 -9.80 9.10
C GLN A 32 10.25 -9.18 8.48
N PHE A 33 10.30 -7.86 8.36
CA PHE A 33 11.48 -7.15 7.89
C PHE A 33 12.39 -6.83 9.08
N GLU A 34 13.71 -6.90 8.86
CA GLU A 34 14.71 -6.50 9.86
C GLU A 34 14.54 -5.01 10.22
N GLU A 35 14.38 -4.18 9.20
CA GLU A 35 14.04 -2.76 9.33
C GLU A 35 13.01 -2.39 8.27
N CYS A 36 11.98 -1.63 8.66
CA CYS A 36 11.03 -1.05 7.72
C CYS A 36 10.53 0.31 8.21
N GLN A 37 10.20 1.17 7.27
CA GLN A 37 9.58 2.47 7.54
C GLN A 37 8.40 2.67 6.61
N LEU A 38 7.28 3.14 7.17
CA LEU A 38 6.13 3.58 6.40
C LEU A 38 6.06 5.10 6.43
N LEU A 39 6.11 5.70 5.24
CA LEU A 39 6.09 7.15 5.07
C LEU A 39 4.90 7.55 4.19
N HIS A 40 4.26 8.65 4.56
CA HIS A 40 3.29 9.28 3.68
C HIS A 40 4.00 10.13 2.62
N VAL A 41 3.85 9.74 1.36
CA VAL A 41 4.22 10.57 0.20
C VAL A 41 2.98 11.23 -0.41
N LYS A 42 3.15 12.42 -0.97
CA LYS A 42 2.10 13.10 -1.75
C LYS A 42 1.73 12.25 -2.98
N ARG A 43 0.49 12.40 -3.47
CA ARG A 43 -0.03 11.62 -4.60
C ARG A 43 0.83 11.78 -5.87
N GLU A 44 1.33 12.99 -6.13
CA GLU A 44 2.23 13.29 -7.26
C GLU A 44 3.50 12.43 -7.28
N PHE A 45 3.92 11.91 -6.12
CA PHE A 45 5.09 11.05 -5.96
C PHE A 45 4.75 9.55 -5.87
N ASN A 46 3.49 9.17 -6.07
CA ASN A 46 3.07 7.76 -6.10
C ASN A 46 2.31 7.36 -7.39
N PRO A 47 2.74 7.81 -8.59
CA PRO A 47 1.95 7.67 -9.82
C PRO A 47 1.78 6.21 -10.25
N ILE A 48 2.76 5.35 -9.97
CA ILE A 48 2.72 3.94 -10.37
C ILE A 48 1.63 3.20 -9.60
N ALA A 49 1.63 3.30 -8.27
CA ALA A 49 0.61 2.66 -7.46
C ALA A 49 -0.80 3.25 -7.72
N ASP A 50 -0.91 4.55 -7.96
CA ASP A 50 -2.19 5.20 -8.31
C ASP A 50 -2.73 4.71 -9.67
N GLY A 51 -1.85 4.56 -10.67
CA GLY A 51 -2.19 3.99 -11.96
C GLY A 51 -2.64 2.52 -11.86
N LEU A 52 -1.95 1.71 -11.05
CA LEU A 52 -2.30 0.32 -10.81
C LEU A 52 -3.63 0.17 -10.05
N ALA A 53 -3.87 0.99 -9.02
CA ALA A 53 -5.14 1.02 -8.30
C ALA A 53 -6.30 1.44 -9.23
N SER A 54 -6.07 2.45 -10.06
CA SER A 54 -7.04 2.91 -11.06
C SER A 54 -7.35 1.81 -12.08
N LEU A 55 -6.34 1.13 -12.62
CA LEU A 55 -6.51 -0.02 -13.51
C LEU A 55 -7.35 -1.11 -12.82
N GLY A 56 -6.97 -1.49 -11.59
CA GLY A 56 -7.70 -2.49 -10.80
C GLY A 56 -9.16 -2.14 -10.55
N SER A 57 -9.48 -0.86 -10.37
CA SER A 57 -10.86 -0.40 -10.16
C SER A 57 -11.77 -0.60 -11.39
N THR A 58 -11.19 -0.67 -12.60
CA THR A 58 -11.94 -0.91 -13.84
C THR A 58 -12.16 -2.39 -14.13
N ILE A 59 -11.46 -3.28 -13.41
CA ILE A 59 -11.57 -4.72 -13.61
C ILE A 59 -12.75 -5.22 -12.77
N ALA A 60 -13.81 -5.67 -13.44
CA ALA A 60 -14.89 -6.39 -12.79
C ALA A 60 -14.47 -7.86 -12.63
N PHE A 61 -14.36 -8.32 -11.39
CA PHE A 61 -14.13 -9.74 -11.09
C PHE A 61 -15.47 -10.46 -10.94
N LYS A 62 -15.68 -11.54 -11.71
CA LYS A 62 -16.78 -12.46 -11.42
C LYS A 62 -16.37 -13.44 -10.31
N PRO A 63 -17.32 -13.87 -9.45
CA PRO A 63 -17.04 -14.93 -8.49
C PRO A 63 -16.48 -16.19 -9.19
N GLY A 64 -15.32 -16.65 -8.75
CA GLY A 64 -14.64 -17.83 -9.32
C GLY A 64 -13.83 -17.58 -10.60
N GLU A 65 -13.78 -16.34 -11.10
CA GLU A 65 -12.90 -15.98 -12.21
C GLU A 65 -11.48 -15.74 -11.69
N SER A 66 -10.49 -16.36 -12.33
CA SER A 66 -9.09 -16.10 -12.03
C SER A 66 -8.78 -14.62 -12.18
N ILE A 67 -8.03 -14.07 -11.23
CA ILE A 67 -7.55 -12.69 -11.31
C ILE A 67 -6.77 -12.57 -12.62
N ARG A 68 -7.21 -11.65 -13.48
CA ARG A 68 -6.50 -11.32 -14.71
C ARG A 68 -5.14 -10.74 -14.32
N SER A 69 -4.08 -11.50 -14.53
CA SER A 69 -2.73 -11.04 -14.26
C SER A 69 -2.29 -10.07 -15.36
N PHE A 70 -1.45 -9.12 -14.97
CA PHE A 70 -0.72 -8.26 -15.89
C PHE A 70 0.70 -8.15 -15.35
N GLU A 71 1.66 -8.06 -16.26
CA GLU A 71 3.06 -7.95 -15.90
C GLU A 71 3.41 -6.48 -15.64
N VAL A 72 4.09 -6.23 -14.53
CA VAL A 72 4.66 -4.92 -14.22
C VAL A 72 6.17 -5.10 -14.13
N GLY A 73 6.89 -4.41 -15.00
CA GLY A 73 8.36 -4.40 -14.96
C GLY A 73 8.89 -3.80 -13.66
N ARG A 74 10.03 -4.31 -13.20
CA ARG A 74 10.76 -3.71 -12.07
C ARG A 74 11.50 -2.46 -12.56
N LEU A 75 11.46 -1.39 -11.80
CA LEU A 75 12.30 -0.22 -12.05
C LEU A 75 13.73 -0.50 -11.59
N GLU A 76 14.70 -0.01 -12.36
CA GLU A 76 16.13 -0.06 -12.00
C GLU A 76 16.46 0.84 -10.79
N GLN A 77 15.66 1.89 -10.57
CA GLN A 77 15.82 2.85 -9.48
C GLN A 77 14.50 3.07 -8.73
N PRO A 78 14.54 3.51 -7.46
CA PRO A 78 13.33 3.81 -6.69
C PRO A 78 12.44 4.84 -7.41
N SER A 79 11.12 4.64 -7.36
CA SER A 79 10.15 5.61 -7.88
C SER A 79 10.09 6.90 -7.06
N PHE A 80 10.59 6.86 -5.83
CA PHE A 80 10.69 7.99 -4.92
C PHE A 80 11.93 7.81 -4.04
N VAL A 81 12.68 8.89 -3.86
CA VAL A 81 13.81 8.95 -2.94
C VAL A 81 13.41 9.87 -1.81
N ILE A 82 13.59 9.41 -0.57
CA ILE A 82 13.36 10.24 0.62
C ILE A 82 14.40 11.36 0.58
N PRO A 83 14.02 12.65 0.53
CA PRO A 83 14.98 13.74 0.60
C PRO A 83 15.79 13.62 1.89
N GLU A 84 17.13 13.75 1.81
CA GLU A 84 17.99 13.71 2.99
C GLU A 84 17.51 14.74 4.04
N GLN A 85 17.46 14.30 5.30
CA GLN A 85 17.15 15.14 6.46
C GLN A 85 18.29 16.12 6.76
#